data_AF-A0A6P3GV45-F1
#
_entry.id   AF-A0A6P3GV45-F1
#
_cell.length_a   1.000
_cell.length_b   1.000
_cell.length_c   1.000
_cell.angle_alpha   90.00
_cell.angle_beta   90.00
_cell.angle_gamma   90.00
#
_symmetry.space_group_name_H-M   'P 1'
#
loop_
_entity.id
_entity.type
_entity.pdbx_description
1 polymer ?
#
loop_
_entity_poly.entity_id
_entity_poly.type
_entity_poly.pdbx_seq_one_letter_code
_entity_poly.pdbx_strand_id
1 'polypeptide(L)'
;VSSWGRAQGSTPALPCMSAACRPCSDAELLLAVCTSDFVIYGTILGVAHDAELQESVITVAAARVLRQTLPVFRVGGPGGQGQASIRTPLHCGVRPGPGTFLFMGWNRFGEAWLGCAPRLQEFSRAYAAAHADHLHPCEVVLD
;
A
#
# COMPACT_ATOMS: atom_id res chain seq x y z
N VAL A 1 -7.00 -20.48 -45.47
CA VAL A 1 -6.87 -19.09 -44.93
C VAL A 1 -6.77 -19.20 -43.43
N SER A 2 -5.55 -19.16 -42.92
CA SER A 2 -5.23 -19.28 -41.50
C SER A 2 -5.39 -17.90 -40.86
N SER A 3 -6.44 -17.69 -40.06
CA SER A 3 -6.57 -16.46 -39.27
C SER A 3 -6.30 -16.78 -37.80
N TRP A 4 -5.03 -16.64 -37.40
CA TRP A 4 -4.64 -16.52 -36.01
C TRP A 4 -4.98 -15.09 -35.55
N GLY A 5 -6.09 -14.95 -34.82
CA GLY A 5 -6.44 -13.70 -34.15
C GLY A 5 -5.72 -13.60 -32.81
N ARG A 6 -4.72 -12.72 -32.76
CA ARG A 6 -3.90 -12.39 -31.57
C ARG A 6 -4.76 -12.08 -30.34
N ALA A 7 -4.55 -12.85 -29.28
CA ALA A 7 -4.86 -12.43 -27.92
C ALA A 7 -4.05 -11.18 -27.59
N GLN A 8 -4.73 -10.06 -27.33
CA GLN A 8 -4.13 -8.89 -26.69
C GLN A 8 -4.50 -8.95 -25.20
N GLY A 9 -3.72 -9.76 -24.48
CA GLY A 9 -3.61 -9.63 -23.03
C GLY A 9 -2.78 -8.39 -22.73
N SER A 10 -3.44 -7.29 -22.46
CA SER A 10 -2.81 -6.13 -21.82
C SER A 10 -2.98 -6.29 -20.32
N THR A 11 -2.29 -7.25 -19.71
CA THR A 11 -2.01 -7.17 -18.29
C THR A 11 -1.21 -5.88 -18.06
N PRO A 12 -1.67 -4.93 -17.24
CA PRO A 12 -0.78 -3.86 -16.82
C PRO A 12 0.35 -4.53 -16.06
N ALA A 13 1.53 -4.56 -16.68
CA ALA A 13 2.75 -4.85 -15.96
C ALA A 13 2.89 -3.74 -14.92
N LEU A 14 2.44 -4.02 -13.69
CA LEU A 14 2.76 -3.23 -12.52
C LEU A 14 4.28 -3.06 -12.53
N PRO A 15 4.82 -1.84 -12.73
CA PRO A 15 6.26 -1.68 -12.76
C PRO A 15 6.79 -2.03 -11.37
N CYS A 16 7.49 -3.15 -11.26
CA CYS A 16 8.29 -3.54 -10.11
C CYS A 16 9.53 -2.64 -9.92
N MET A 17 9.53 -1.42 -10.47
CA MET A 17 10.72 -0.62 -10.67
C MET A 17 10.59 0.65 -9.87
N SER A 18 11.36 0.73 -8.77
CA SER A 18 11.70 1.97 -8.07
C SER A 18 10.50 2.90 -7.98
N ALA A 19 9.58 2.63 -7.03
CA ALA A 19 8.47 3.54 -6.76
C ALA A 19 9.06 4.95 -6.72
N ALA A 20 8.82 5.73 -7.77
CA ALA A 20 9.23 7.12 -7.79
C ALA A 20 8.63 7.68 -6.49
N CYS A 21 9.42 8.41 -5.71
CA CYS A 21 9.02 8.92 -4.40
C CYS A 21 7.96 10.03 -4.51
N ARG A 22 7.05 9.90 -5.48
CA ARG A 22 5.89 10.71 -5.72
C ARG A 22 4.67 10.07 -5.05
N PRO A 23 3.68 10.88 -4.68
CA PRO A 23 2.37 10.37 -4.32
C PRO A 23 1.76 9.54 -5.46
N CYS A 24 1.05 8.47 -5.10
CA CYS A 24 0.26 7.69 -6.04
C CYS A 24 -0.95 8.52 -6.51
N SER A 25 -1.30 8.40 -7.79
CA SER A 25 -2.53 8.97 -8.36
C SER A 25 -3.76 8.18 -7.92
N ASP A 26 -4.96 8.75 -8.05
CA ASP A 26 -6.21 8.08 -7.66
C ASP A 26 -6.37 6.70 -8.32
N ALA A 27 -6.08 6.58 -9.62
CA ALA A 27 -6.11 5.30 -10.31
C ALA A 27 -5.10 4.29 -9.74
N GLU A 28 -3.89 4.74 -9.39
CA GLU A 28 -2.88 3.88 -8.75
C GLU A 28 -3.29 3.47 -7.34
N LEU A 29 -3.94 4.35 -6.57
CA LEU A 29 -4.46 4.01 -5.25
C LEU A 29 -5.54 2.93 -5.31
N LEU A 30 -6.48 3.07 -6.24
CA LEU A 30 -7.57 2.12 -6.46
C LEU A 30 -7.05 0.77 -6.96
N LEU A 31 -6.01 0.75 -7.80
CA LEU A 31 -5.40 -0.49 -8.21
C LEU A 31 -4.58 -1.12 -7.07
N ALA A 32 -3.76 -0.32 -6.38
CA ALA A 32 -2.84 -0.78 -5.35
C ALA A 32 -3.58 -1.41 -4.17
N VAL A 33 -4.73 -0.88 -3.74
CA VAL A 33 -5.53 -1.50 -2.67
C VAL A 33 -5.98 -2.92 -3.04
N CYS A 34 -6.19 -3.19 -4.34
CA CYS A 34 -6.66 -4.46 -4.87
C CYS A 34 -5.54 -5.42 -5.30
N THR A 35 -4.30 -4.96 -5.45
CA THR A 35 -3.19 -5.81 -5.92
C THR A 35 -2.03 -5.92 -4.95
N SER A 36 -2.00 -5.11 -3.89
CA SER A 36 -0.96 -5.15 -2.86
C SER A 36 -1.04 -6.45 -2.05
N ASP A 37 0.13 -6.92 -1.58
CA ASP A 37 0.17 -8.07 -0.68
C ASP A 37 -0.38 -7.71 0.70
N PHE A 38 -0.21 -6.46 1.11
CA PHE A 38 -0.82 -5.96 2.33
C PHE A 38 -1.46 -4.61 2.14
N VAL A 39 -2.53 -4.39 2.89
CA VAL A 39 -3.19 -3.10 3.05
C VAL A 39 -3.55 -2.96 4.52
N ILE A 40 -3.01 -1.95 5.18
CA ILE A 40 -3.31 -1.65 6.59
C ILE A 40 -3.70 -0.19 6.73
N TYR A 41 -4.57 0.12 7.69
CA TYR A 41 -4.80 1.50 8.11
C TYR A 41 -4.26 1.73 9.52
N GLY A 42 -3.64 2.87 9.75
CA GLY A 42 -2.99 3.17 11.03
C GLY A 42 -2.33 4.53 11.08
N THR A 43 -1.60 4.79 12.16
CA THR A 43 -0.89 6.04 12.40
C THR A 43 0.62 5.81 12.49
N ILE A 44 1.41 6.76 12.02
CA ILE A 44 2.87 6.68 12.12
C ILE A 44 3.29 6.94 13.56
N LEU A 45 3.96 5.98 14.18
CA LEU A 45 4.59 6.12 15.51
C LEU A 45 5.99 6.73 15.40
N GLY A 46 6.73 6.38 14.35
CA GLY A 46 8.09 6.86 14.15
C GLY A 46 8.68 6.41 12.82
N VAL A 47 9.78 7.06 12.43
CA VAL A 47 10.56 6.70 11.26
C VAL A 47 12.02 6.61 11.67
N ALA A 48 12.66 5.49 11.39
CA ALA A 48 14.09 5.29 11.55
C ALA A 48 14.76 5.23 10.18
N HIS A 49 15.95 5.82 10.05
CA HIS A 49 16.71 5.85 8.81
C HIS A 49 17.95 4.98 8.94
N ASP A 50 18.18 4.12 7.96
CA ASP A 50 19.36 3.28 7.84
C ASP A 50 20.16 3.71 6.60
N ALA A 51 21.27 4.42 6.84
CA ALA A 51 22.13 4.92 5.78
C ALA A 51 23.00 3.82 5.15
N GLU A 52 23.24 2.71 5.86
CA GLU A 52 24.03 1.59 5.32
C GLU A 52 23.20 0.81 4.31
N LEU A 53 21.93 0.53 4.65
CA LEU A 53 20.98 -0.16 3.78
C LEU A 53 20.30 0.75 2.75
N GLN A 54 20.46 2.08 2.87
CA GLN A 54 19.74 3.07 2.06
C GLN A 54 18.21 2.93 2.17
N GLU A 55 17.74 2.64 3.38
CA GLU A 55 16.34 2.35 3.69
C GLU A 55 15.82 3.23 4.84
N SER A 56 14.51 3.37 4.92
CA SER A 56 13.82 3.95 6.06
C SER A 56 12.75 2.97 6.53
N VAL A 57 12.67 2.80 7.85
CA VAL A 57 11.69 1.93 8.50
C VAL A 57 10.64 2.80 9.17
N ILE A 58 9.42 2.71 8.67
CA ILE A 58 8.24 3.35 9.22
C ILE A 58 7.62 2.39 10.24
N THR A 59 7.51 2.86 11.47
CA THR A 59 6.80 2.15 12.52
C THR A 59 5.37 2.67 12.58
N VAL A 60 4.39 1.78 12.41
CA VAL A 60 2.97 2.11 12.33
C VAL A 60 2.22 1.41 13.47
N ALA A 61 1.37 2.16 14.17
CA ALA A 61 0.31 1.57 14.97
C ALA A 61 -0.82 1.17 14.03
N ALA A 62 -0.88 -0.11 13.68
CA ALA A 62 -1.91 -0.65 12.80
C ALA A 62 -3.21 -0.76 13.61
N ALA A 63 -4.22 0.00 13.17
CA ALA A 63 -5.55 -0.07 13.74
C ALA A 63 -6.38 -1.20 13.11
N ARG A 64 -6.17 -1.49 11.82
CA ARG A 64 -6.71 -2.70 11.17
C ARG A 64 -5.85 -3.13 9.99
N VAL A 65 -5.87 -4.43 9.73
CA VAL A 65 -5.37 -5.03 8.50
C VAL A 65 -6.57 -5.27 7.58
N LEU A 66 -6.62 -4.57 6.45
CA LEU A 66 -7.67 -4.75 5.43
C LEU A 66 -7.34 -5.94 4.53
N ARG A 67 -6.06 -6.16 4.26
CA ARG A 67 -5.55 -7.27 3.46
C ARG A 67 -4.16 -7.68 3.91
N GLN A 68 -3.90 -8.98 3.92
CA GLN A 68 -2.55 -9.54 4.03
C GLN A 68 -2.52 -10.91 3.34
N THR A 69 -1.70 -11.06 2.29
CA THR A 69 -1.50 -12.33 1.58
C THR A 69 -0.58 -13.25 2.39
N LEU A 70 0.38 -12.67 3.11
CA LEU A 70 1.31 -13.37 3.99
C LEU A 70 1.36 -12.66 5.35
N PRO A 71 1.63 -13.38 6.45
CA PRO A 71 1.69 -12.79 7.79
C PRO A 71 2.99 -11.99 7.95
N VAL A 72 2.99 -10.74 7.48
CA VAL A 72 4.12 -9.81 7.62
C VAL A 72 4.02 -9.00 8.91
N PHE A 73 2.81 -8.82 9.44
CA PHE A 73 2.56 -8.08 10.67
C PHE A 73 2.19 -9.04 11.79
N ARG A 74 2.87 -8.89 12.93
CA ARG A 74 2.45 -9.54 14.17
C ARG A 74 1.35 -8.70 14.79
N VAL A 75 0.11 -9.02 14.45
CA VAL A 75 -1.05 -8.45 15.15
C VAL A 75 -0.90 -8.84 16.63
N GLY A 76 -0.87 -7.84 17.52
CA GLY A 76 -0.92 -8.08 18.96
C GLY A 76 -2.16 -8.91 19.27
N GLY A 77 -2.13 -9.72 20.33
CA GLY A 77 -3.25 -10.58 20.72
C GLY A 77 -4.60 -9.84 20.82
N PRO A 78 -5.72 -10.56 21.01
CA PRO A 78 -7.06 -9.99 20.90
C PRO A 78 -7.22 -8.71 21.74
N GLY A 79 -7.41 -7.57 21.05
CA GLY A 79 -7.52 -6.23 21.65
C GLY A 79 -6.26 -5.34 21.58
N GLY A 80 -5.13 -5.86 21.10
CA GLY A 80 -3.89 -5.10 20.95
C GLY A 80 -3.74 -4.50 19.54
N GLN A 81 -3.64 -3.17 19.46
CA GLN A 81 -3.13 -2.50 18.27
C GLN A 81 -1.82 -3.19 17.84
N GLY A 82 -1.77 -3.69 16.60
CA GLY A 82 -0.58 -4.36 16.08
C GLY A 82 0.46 -3.32 15.67
N GLN A 83 1.70 -3.50 16.06
CA GLN A 83 2.77 -2.67 15.52
C GLN A 83 3.24 -3.28 14.19
N ALA A 84 3.30 -2.46 13.15
CA ALA A 84 3.76 -2.82 11.83
C ALA A 84 5.03 -2.06 11.49
N SER A 85 6.02 -2.76 10.92
CA SER A 85 7.24 -2.16 10.39
C SER A 85 7.18 -2.22 8.87
N ILE A 86 7.31 -1.07 8.21
CA ILE A 86 7.24 -0.95 6.74
C ILE A 86 8.50 -0.25 6.24
N ARG A 87 9.19 -0.87 5.29
CA ARG A 87 10.42 -0.37 4.66
C ARG A 87 10.10 0.49 3.43
N THR A 88 10.92 1.49 3.19
CA THR A 88 10.89 2.34 1.99
C THR A 88 12.30 2.82 1.68
N PRO A 89 12.65 3.12 0.42
CA PRO A 89 13.97 3.67 0.10
C PRO A 89 14.25 4.99 0.81
N LEU A 90 15.48 5.18 1.31
CA LEU A 90 15.87 6.37 2.07
C LEU A 90 15.71 7.68 1.27
N HIS A 91 15.97 7.64 -0.05
CA HIS A 91 15.82 8.79 -0.94
C HIS A 91 14.38 9.29 -1.09
N CYS A 92 13.37 8.51 -0.65
CA CYS A 92 12.00 8.99 -0.59
C CYS A 92 11.73 9.97 0.55
N GLY A 93 12.65 10.11 1.51
CA GLY A 93 12.60 11.17 2.50
C GLY A 93 11.33 11.15 3.35
N VAL A 94 10.82 9.97 3.68
CA VAL A 94 9.59 9.82 4.47
C VAL A 94 9.77 10.47 5.83
N ARG A 95 8.75 11.21 6.26
CA ARG A 95 8.71 11.92 7.55
C ARG A 95 7.49 11.48 8.35
N PRO A 96 7.59 11.46 9.69
CA PRO A 96 6.42 11.34 10.54
C PRO A 96 5.44 12.48 10.23
N GLY A 97 4.15 12.16 10.14
CA GLY A 97 3.09 13.13 9.91
C GLY A 97 1.86 12.78 10.75
N PRO A 98 1.11 13.79 11.23
CA PRO A 98 -0.12 13.54 11.99
C PRO A 98 -1.20 12.96 11.08
N GLY A 99 -2.11 12.19 11.66
CA GLY A 99 -3.29 11.63 10.99
C GLY A 99 -3.19 10.13 10.70
N THR A 100 -4.25 9.63 10.07
CA THR A 100 -4.39 8.22 9.69
C THR A 100 -4.06 8.04 8.22
N PHE A 101 -3.28 7.02 7.93
CA PHE A 101 -2.81 6.68 6.59
C PHE A 101 -3.25 5.28 6.22
N LEU A 102 -3.40 5.05 4.92
CA LEU A 102 -3.52 3.72 4.36
C LEU A 102 -2.14 3.32 3.82
N PHE A 103 -1.56 2.24 4.33
CA PHE A 103 -0.30 1.72 3.83
C PHE A 103 -0.56 0.50 2.96
N MET A 104 -0.19 0.61 1.70
CA MET A 104 -0.31 -0.44 0.69
C MET A 104 1.07 -0.83 0.22
N GLY A 105 1.34 -2.12 0.05
CA GLY A 105 2.64 -2.56 -0.42
C GLY A 105 2.77 -4.07 -0.61
N TRP A 106 4.02 -4.50 -0.76
CA TRP A 106 4.36 -5.87 -1.11
C TRP A 106 5.22 -6.52 -0.04
N ASN A 107 5.11 -7.84 0.07
CA ASN A 107 6.01 -8.61 0.89
C ASN A 107 7.25 -9.00 0.08
N ARG A 108 8.44 -8.56 0.52
CA ARG A 108 9.71 -9.03 -0.06
C ARG A 108 10.46 -9.78 1.03
N PHE A 109 10.57 -11.09 0.87
CA PHE A 109 11.30 -11.98 1.78
C PHE A 109 10.88 -11.89 3.27
N GLY A 110 9.58 -11.65 3.54
CA GLY A 110 9.05 -11.53 4.90
C GLY A 110 9.11 -10.10 5.45
N GLU A 111 9.51 -9.13 4.62
CA GLU A 111 9.57 -7.72 4.97
C GLU A 111 8.51 -6.93 4.19
N ALA A 112 7.79 -6.04 4.88
CA ALA A 112 6.80 -5.18 4.25
C ALA A 112 7.52 -4.01 3.56
N TRP A 113 7.34 -3.89 2.25
CA TRP A 113 7.86 -2.78 1.45
C TRP A 113 6.73 -1.86 0.99
N LEU A 114 6.91 -0.56 1.21
CA LEU A 114 5.91 0.45 0.91
C LEU A 114 5.74 0.66 -0.60
N GLY A 115 4.50 0.62 -1.07
CA GLY A 115 4.11 1.05 -2.41
C GLY A 115 3.43 2.41 -2.39
N CYS A 116 2.24 2.49 -1.80
CA CYS A 116 1.46 3.72 -1.68
C CYS A 116 1.10 4.00 -0.21
N ALA A 117 1.10 5.28 0.17
CA ALA A 117 0.80 5.72 1.53
C ALA A 117 -0.10 6.99 1.58
N PRO A 118 -1.30 6.99 0.97
CA PRO A 118 -2.19 8.15 1.04
C PRO A 118 -2.70 8.38 2.46
N ARG A 119 -3.17 9.60 2.73
CA ARG A 119 -4.02 9.83 3.91
C ARG A 119 -5.35 9.10 3.72
N LEU A 120 -5.94 8.61 4.81
CA LEU A 120 -7.22 7.89 4.74
C LEU A 120 -8.30 8.74 4.03
N GLN A 121 -8.38 10.04 4.35
CA GLN A 121 -9.33 10.97 3.72
C GLN A 121 -9.12 11.15 2.20
N GLU A 122 -7.89 11.07 1.72
CA GLU A 122 -7.58 11.15 0.28
C GLU A 122 -8.07 9.87 -0.41
N PHE A 123 -7.75 8.71 0.15
CA PHE A 123 -8.21 7.44 -0.37
C PHE A 123 -9.74 7.31 -0.37
N SER A 124 -10.41 7.69 0.73
CA SER A 124 -11.88 7.64 0.82
C SER A 124 -12.55 8.50 -0.24
N ARG A 125 -12.00 9.68 -0.57
CA ARG A 125 -12.53 10.54 -1.64
C ARG A 125 -12.37 9.89 -3.01
N ALA A 126 -11.18 9.39 -3.33
CA ALA A 126 -10.91 8.70 -4.59
C ALA A 126 -11.78 7.44 -4.76
N TYR A 127 -11.92 6.66 -3.68
CA TYR A 127 -12.75 5.45 -3.67
C TYR A 127 -14.23 5.77 -3.83
N ALA A 128 -14.77 6.78 -3.14
CA ALA A 128 -16.16 7.19 -3.28
C ALA A 128 -16.48 7.68 -4.71
N ALA A 129 -15.58 8.45 -5.32
CA ALA A 129 -15.73 8.90 -6.70
C ALA A 129 -15.75 7.71 -7.68
N ALA A 130 -14.78 6.80 -7.58
CA ALA A 130 -14.74 5.60 -8.42
C ALA A 130 -15.91 4.65 -8.17
N HIS A 131 -16.43 4.59 -6.94
CA HIS A 131 -17.60 3.80 -6.61
C HIS A 131 -18.86 4.37 -7.28
N ALA A 132 -19.06 5.69 -7.25
CA ALA A 132 -20.17 6.36 -7.94
C ALA A 132 -20.14 6.12 -9.46
N ASP A 133 -18.95 6.14 -10.05
CA ASP A 133 -18.74 5.91 -11.48
C ASP A 133 -18.72 4.43 -11.89
N HIS A 134 -18.88 3.49 -10.94
CA HIS A 134 -18.77 2.04 -11.15
C HIS A 134 -17.41 1.60 -11.74
N LEU A 135 -16.35 2.34 -11.43
CA LEU A 135 -14.98 2.11 -11.90
C LEU A 135 -14.05 1.55 -10.81
N HIS A 136 -14.59 1.02 -9.71
CA HIS A 136 -13.79 0.46 -8.62
C HIS A 136 -13.35 -0.98 -8.96
N PRO A 137 -12.04 -1.28 -8.92
CA PRO A 137 -11.54 -2.60 -9.31
C PRO A 137 -11.78 -3.71 -8.26
N CYS A 138 -12.04 -3.35 -7.00
CA CYS A 138 -12.46 -4.28 -5.95
C CYS A 138 -13.22 -3.53 -4.83
N GLU A 139 -13.94 -4.29 -4.00
CA GLU A 139 -14.64 -3.76 -2.83
C GLU A 139 -13.72 -3.72 -1.60
N VAL A 140 -13.66 -2.56 -0.93
CA VAL A 140 -12.84 -2.34 0.28
C VAL A 140 -13.73 -1.82 1.40
N VAL A 141 -13.74 -2.53 2.53
CA VAL A 141 -14.51 -2.12 3.73
C VAL A 141 -13.66 -1.19 4.59
N LEU A 142 -13.92 0.11 4.46
CA LEU A 142 -13.39 1.17 5.33
C LEU A 142 -14.50 1.54 6.34
N ASP A 143 -14.54 0.85 7.48
CA ASP A 143 -15.48 1.18 8.58
C ASP A 143 -15.04 2.44 9.35
#